data_AF-A0A9E0WFX0-F1
#
_entry.id   AF-A0A9E0WFX0-F1
#
_cell.length_a   1.000
_cell.length_b   1.000
_cell.length_c   1.000
_cell.angle_alpha   90.00
_cell.angle_beta   90.00
_cell.angle_gamma   90.00
#
_symmetry.space_group_name_H-M   'P 1'
#
loop_
_entity.id
_entity.type
_entity.pdbx_description
1 polymer ?
#
loop_
_entity_poly.entity_id
_entity_poly.type
_entity_poly.pdbx_seq_one_letter_code
_entity_poly.pdbx_strand_id
1 'polypeptide(L)' 'MLTDLSAFDFELPDANIALRPVEPQDAARLLVVHGDGRLEDAQVRNLPDYLSTGDCLVFNDTRVIPAALKGVRPARDET' A
#
# COMPACT_ATOMS: atom_id res chain seq x y z
N MET A 1 -6.97 7.64 -26.00
CA MET A 1 -7.38 6.98 -24.75
C MET A 1 -6.12 6.38 -24.14
N LEU A 2 -5.74 6.78 -22.92
CA LEU A 2 -4.64 6.13 -22.20
C LEU A 2 -5.07 4.69 -21.87
N THR A 3 -4.74 3.74 -22.74
CA THR A 3 -4.91 2.30 -22.51
C THR A 3 -3.59 1.55 -22.61
N ASP A 4 -2.48 2.28 -22.76
CA ASP A 4 -1.15 1.69 -22.81
C ASP A 4 -0.55 1.65 -21.41
N LEU A 5 -0.25 0.44 -20.94
CA LEU A 5 0.36 0.19 -19.64
C LEU A 5 1.78 0.81 -19.56
N SER A 6 2.45 0.99 -20.70
CA SER A 6 3.78 1.59 -20.78
C SER A 6 3.83 3.02 -20.24
N ALA A 7 2.70 3.74 -20.24
CA ALA A 7 2.59 5.09 -19.71
C ALA A 7 2.83 5.17 -18.19
N PHE A 8 2.85 4.03 -17.50
CA PHE A 8 3.08 3.92 -16.06
C PHE A 8 4.40 3.19 -15.72
N ASP A 9 5.21 2.86 -16.73
CA ASP A 9 6.48 2.15 -16.54
C ASP A 9 7.59 3.12 -16.10
N PHE A 10 8.48 2.65 -15.23
CA PHE A 10 9.63 3.42 -14.75
C PHE A 10 10.77 2.49 -14.31
N GLU A 11 12.00 3.00 -14.39
CA GLU A 11 13.16 2.25 -13.92
C GLU A 11 13.18 2.19 -12.39
N LEU A 12 13.02 0.98 -11.82
CA LEU A 12 13.11 0.72 -10.40
C LEU A 12 14.26 -0.24 -10.10
N PRO A 13 15.41 0.25 -9.59
CA PRO A 13 16.48 -0.64 -9.15
C PRO A 13 16.02 -1.57 -8.03
N ASP A 14 16.34 -2.86 -8.13
CA ASP A 14 15.96 -3.88 -7.13
C ASP A 14 16.38 -3.52 -5.69
N ALA A 15 17.53 -2.85 -5.55
CA ALA A 15 18.05 -2.40 -4.26
C ALA A 15 17.16 -1.36 -3.56
N ASN A 16 16.28 -0.67 -4.29
CA ASN A 16 15.33 0.30 -3.73
C ASN A 16 14.05 -0.35 -3.22
N ILE A 17 13.87 -1.67 -3.43
CA ILE A 17 12.71 -2.42 -2.92
C ILE A 17 13.02 -2.88 -1.50
N ALA A 18 12.38 -2.24 -0.52
CA ALA A 18 12.55 -2.59 0.88
C ALA A 18 12.02 -4.01 1.17
N LEU A 19 12.90 -4.90 1.63
CA LEU A 19 12.54 -6.27 2.03
C LEU A 19 12.06 -6.36 3.49
N ARG A 20 12.36 -5.33 4.28
CA ARG A 20 12.00 -5.21 5.70
C ARG A 20 11.66 -3.75 6.00
N PRO A 21 10.73 -3.48 6.94
CA PRO A 21 10.47 -2.13 7.38
C PRO A 21 11.69 -1.54 8.10
N VAL A 22 11.79 -0.22 8.11
CA VAL A 22 12.72 0.51 8.98
C VAL A 22 12.19 0.51 10.42
N GLU A 23 13.09 0.55 11.40
CA GLU A 23 12.76 0.69 12.82
C GLU A 23 13.43 1.95 13.41
N PRO A 24 12.68 2.84 14.06
CA PRO A 24 11.23 2.84 14.26
C PRO A 24 10.45 3.09 12.96
N GLN A 25 9.21 2.62 12.88
CA GLN A 25 8.40 2.66 11.65
C GLN A 25 8.17 4.08 11.12
N ASP A 26 8.07 5.07 12.01
CA ASP A 26 7.86 6.48 11.67
C ASP A 26 9.12 7.20 11.13
N ALA A 27 10.27 6.52 11.10
CA ALA A 27 11.51 7.01 10.49
C ALA A 27 11.56 6.78 8.98
N ALA A 28 10.56 6.11 8.40
CA ALA A 28 10.45 5.96 6.96
C ALA A 28 10.36 7.33 6.26
N ARG A 29 10.89 7.41 5.04
CA ARG A 29 10.78 8.61 4.20
C ARG A 29 9.34 8.82 3.77
N LEU A 30 8.91 10.09 3.76
CA LEU A 30 7.64 10.55 3.23
C LEU A 30 7.95 11.52 2.08
N LEU A 31 7.51 11.21 0.86
CA LEU A 31 7.61 12.14 -0.26
C LEU A 31 6.30 12.95 -0.34
N VAL A 32 6.40 14.25 -0.10
CA VAL A 32 5.26 15.17 -0.21
C VAL A 32 5.24 15.76 -1.62
N VAL A 33 4.14 15.51 -2.33
CA VAL A 33 3.89 16.06 -3.67
C VAL A 33 2.85 17.16 -3.55
N HIS A 34 3.27 18.40 -3.79
CA HIS A 34 2.40 19.56 -3.74
C HIS A 34 1.57 19.67 -5.03
N GLY A 35 0.42 20.34 -4.96
CA GLY A 35 -0.50 20.47 -6.10
C GLY A 35 0.08 21.22 -7.31
N ASP A 36 1.16 21.97 -7.11
CA ASP A 36 1.95 22.65 -8.15
C ASP A 36 3.07 21.78 -8.75
N GLY A 37 3.21 20.53 -8.28
CA GLY A 37 4.24 19.59 -8.70
C GLY A 37 5.56 19.70 -7.94
N ARG A 38 5.67 20.59 -6.95
CA ARG A 38 6.87 20.64 -6.09
C ARG A 38 6.97 19.35 -5.27
N LEU A 39 8.20 18.84 -5.18
CA LEU A 39 8.55 17.68 -4.37
C LEU A 39 9.27 18.10 -3.10
N GLU A 40 8.97 17.42 -2.00
CA GLU A 40 9.58 17.66 -0.70
C GLU A 40 9.82 16.34 0.02
N ASP A 41 11.06 16.16 0.50
CA ASP A 41 11.45 15.02 1.32
C ASP A 41 11.17 15.31 2.80
N ALA A 42 10.40 14.43 3.44
CA ALA A 42 10.09 14.45 4.86
C ALA A 42 10.24 13.04 5.47
N GLN A 43 9.86 12.89 6.75
CA GLN A 43 9.69 11.59 7.40
C GLN A 43 8.23 11.37 7.75
N VAL A 44 7.81 10.11 7.89
CA VAL A 44 6.43 9.76 8.28
C VAL A 44 6.03 10.40 9.61
N ARG A 45 6.96 10.54 10.56
CA ARG A 45 6.73 11.29 11.82
C ARG A 45 6.34 12.76 11.64
N ASN A 46 6.67 13.38 10.50
CA ASN A 46 6.30 14.75 10.16
C ASN A 46 4.89 14.85 9.56
N LEU A 47 4.20 13.73 9.32
CA LEU A 47 2.84 13.74 8.76
C LEU A 47 1.89 14.72 9.47
N PRO A 48 1.89 14.86 10.81
CA PRO A 48 1.03 15.83 11.50
C PRO A 48 1.24 17.29 11.07
N ASP A 49 2.44 17.66 10.60
CA ASP A 49 2.76 19.03 10.16
C ASP A 49 2.01 19.42 8.86
N TYR A 50 1.47 18.44 8.14
CA TYR A 50 0.73 18.63 6.88
C TYR A 50 -0.80 18.55 7.05
N LEU A 51 -1.29 18.35 8.27
CA LEU A 51 -2.71 18.23 8.56
C LEU A 51 -3.22 19.48 9.25
N SER A 52 -4.44 19.88 8.90
CA SER A 52 -5.15 20.96 9.55
C SER A 52 -6.20 20.43 10.53
N THR A 53 -6.55 21.25 11.51
CA THR A 53 -7.68 20.96 12.40
C THR A 53 -8.95 20.77 11.56
N GLY A 54 -9.60 19.61 11.73
CA GLY A 54 -10.80 19.23 10.97
C GLY A 54 -10.55 18.19 9.89
N ASP A 55 -9.28 17.90 9.56
CA ASP A 55 -8.95 16.82 8.63
C ASP A 55 -9.28 15.44 9.20
N CYS A 56 -9.71 14.53 8.33
CA CYS A 56 -10.05 13.15 8.69
C CYS A 56 -9.06 12.17 8.08
N LEU A 57 -8.35 11.42 8.93
CA LEU A 57 -7.51 10.32 8.50
C LEU A 57 -8.34 9.03 8.45
N VAL A 58 -8.49 8.48 7.26
CA VAL A 58 -9.20 7.22 7.04
C VAL A 58 -8.18 6.09 6.93
N PHE A 59 -8.23 5.16 7.89
CA PHE A 59 -7.38 3.98 7.90
C PHE A 59 -8.18 2.76 7.45
N ASN A 60 -7.52 1.88 6.69
CA ASN A 60 -8.08 0.60 6.34
C ASN A 60 -7.75 -0.44 7.43
N ASP A 61 -8.75 -0.83 8.19
CA ASP A 61 -8.69 -1.96 9.13
C ASP A 61 -9.22 -3.22 8.43
N THR A 62 -8.32 -4.09 7.98
CA THR A 62 -8.68 -5.32 7.26
C THR A 62 -9.04 -6.44 8.24
N ARG A 63 -10.26 -6.96 8.14
CA ARG A 63 -10.71 -8.10 8.97
C ARG A 63 -11.02 -9.31 8.11
N VAL A 64 -10.55 -10.47 8.57
CA VAL A 64 -10.90 -11.75 7.95
C VAL A 64 -12.32 -12.12 8.35
N ILE A 65 -13.15 -12.47 7.37
CA ILE A 65 -14.45 -13.08 7.62
C ILE A 65 -14.21 -14.60 7.77
N PRO A 66 -14.43 -15.18 8.97
CA PRO A 66 -14.25 -16.61 9.15
C PRO A 66 -15.36 -17.35 8.40
N ALA A 67 -14.98 -18.20 7.45
CA ALA A 67 -15.88 -19.09 6.73
C ALA A 67 -15.36 -20.52 6.85
N ALA A 68 -16.23 -21.44 7.26
CA ALA A 68 -15.96 -22.87 7.29
C ALA A 68 -16.94 -23.58 6.37
N LEU A 69 -16.43 -24.26 5.35
CA LEU A 69 -17.24 -25.05 4.43
C LEU A 69 -17.05 -26.54 4.74
N LYS A 70 -18.15 -27.27 4.86
CA LYS A 70 -18.12 -28.74 4.93
C LYS A 70 -18.22 -29.30 3.52
N GLY A 71 -17.19 -30.00 3.08
CA GLY A 71 -17.18 -30.71 1.81
C GLY A 71 -17.20 -32.22 2.02
N VAL A 72 -18.00 -32.92 1.22
CA VAL A 72 -17.91 -34.39 1.08
C VAL A 72 -17.30 -34.65 -0.29
N ARG A 73 -16.18 -35.39 -0.34
CA ARG A 73 -15.63 -35.87 -1.60
C ARG A 73 -16.41 -37.13 -2.00
N PRO A 74 -17.18 -37.13 -3.11
CA PRO A 74 -17.78 -38.36 -3.60
C PRO A 74 -16.68 -39.35 -3.99
N ALA A 75 -16.90 -40.64 -3.72
CA ALA A 75 -16.04 -41.69 -4.27
C ALA A 75 -16.05 -41.56 -5.80
N ARG A 76 -14.89 -41.77 -6.44
CA ARG A 76 -14.84 -41.87 -7.90
C ARG A 76 -15.64 -43.11 -8.28
N ASP A 77 -16.67 -42.96 -9.10
CA ASP A 77 -17.32 -44.11 -9.74
C ASP A 77 -16.28 -44.76 -10.67
N GLU A 78 -15.94 -46.01 -10.37
CA GLU A 78 -15.25 -46.88 -11.32
C GLU A 78 -16.33 -47.37 -12.30
N THR A 79 -16.45 -46.69 -13.44
CA THR A 79 -17.14 -47.22 -14.62
C THR A 79 -16.39 -46.81 -15.87
#